data_AF-A0A1X7I867-F1
#
_entry.id   AF-A0A1X7I867-F1
#
_cell.length_a   1.000
_cell.length_b   1.000
_cell.length_c   1.000
_cell.angle_alpha   90.00
_cell.angle_beta   90.00
_cell.angle_gamma   90.00
#
_symmetry.space_group_name_H-M   'P 1'
#
loop_
_entity.id
_entity.type
_entity.pdbx_description
1 polymer ?
#
loop_
_entity_poly.entity_id
_entity_poly.type
_entity_poly.pdbx_seq_one_letter_code
_entity_poly.pdbx_strand_id
1 'polypeptide(L)'
;MTCNLAKDLMPLEIEGLLHDESSALLKEHLETCSACRQLYEEMSEDYIAQPIMAKESGDIHSLVQKLAKYQSNIKLAAVLAATLLSCVITGAGVQFLSTFPLLIIVPFACRLYYQGSLWILLSTLPFAMLGGWISENNGSYIPFFMVIAFVLACVGVGAAVLLKQALSSRRSVSRYGLGLVSIALLLFSCNGYFSLMGNPIGYVKAMIETRQYVDRTYPEGTLRFKGVYYNFKFNKHFGSFEYILDGVPRKASIEVYPDGDVSDSYKDTLEWQFADERSADLKAAIAAALQYKPFYVSAVVDEEEKLHISQDELNHHYEHLSYDPARKEQAALLRLSEGAKLHYVIALGGSSVDEFSAMSKEQLVSTAAAIAETLKSQQFSYKRIELKAKLDSSTVQSVSFTPDTSQEKLLEQVLTFDIDKKEGK
;
A
#
# COMPACT_ATOMS: atom_id res chain seq x y z
N MET A 1 9.42 -55.48 74.24
CA MET A 1 10.21 -55.17 73.02
C MET A 1 11.71 -55.33 73.31
N THR A 2 12.54 -55.68 72.31
CA THR A 2 14.00 -55.78 72.46
C THR A 2 14.67 -54.41 72.21
N CYS A 3 15.82 -54.15 72.83
CA CYS A 3 16.52 -52.86 72.67
C CYS A 3 16.93 -52.57 71.21
N ASN A 4 17.24 -53.61 70.41
CA ASN A 4 17.57 -53.42 68.99
C ASN A 4 16.37 -52.92 68.20
N LEU A 5 15.20 -53.55 68.40
CA LEU A 5 13.98 -53.11 67.75
C LEU A 5 13.58 -51.70 68.22
N ALA A 6 13.76 -51.39 69.51
CA ALA A 6 13.53 -50.04 70.02
C ALA A 6 14.38 -49.00 69.26
N LYS A 7 15.68 -49.26 69.10
CA LYS A 7 16.61 -48.38 68.38
C LYS A 7 16.22 -48.17 66.92
N ASP A 8 15.76 -49.23 66.25
CA ASP A 8 15.29 -49.14 64.86
C ASP A 8 14.03 -48.27 64.72
N LEU A 9 13.19 -48.22 65.77
CA LEU A 9 11.94 -47.45 65.78
C LEU A 9 12.10 -46.00 66.26
N MET A 10 13.16 -45.66 67.02
CA MET A 10 13.38 -44.31 67.56
C MET A 10 13.40 -43.19 66.49
N PRO A 11 14.11 -43.32 65.35
CA PRO A 11 14.10 -42.27 64.33
C PRO A 11 12.69 -41.99 63.78
N LEU A 12 11.91 -43.05 63.56
CA LEU A 12 10.55 -42.95 63.00
C LEU A 12 9.57 -42.28 63.99
N GLU A 13 9.73 -42.52 65.29
CA GLU A 13 8.95 -41.84 66.32
C GLU A 13 9.32 -40.35 66.41
N ILE A 14 10.61 -40.01 66.32
CA ILE A 14 11.12 -38.62 66.32
C ILE A 14 10.60 -37.84 65.09
N GLU A 15 10.52 -38.50 63.94
CA GLU A 15 9.98 -37.95 62.69
C GLU A 15 8.44 -37.93 62.63
N GLY A 16 7.75 -38.52 63.62
CA GLY A 16 6.28 -38.61 63.67
C GLY A 16 5.66 -39.54 62.62
N LEU A 17 6.42 -40.52 62.12
CA LEU A 17 6.03 -41.46 61.07
C LEU A 17 5.66 -42.85 61.61
N LEU A 18 5.74 -43.07 62.93
CA LEU A 18 5.44 -44.34 63.57
C LEU A 18 3.93 -44.50 63.83
N HIS A 19 3.39 -45.69 63.55
CA HIS A 19 1.98 -46.00 63.80
C HIS A 19 1.69 -46.12 65.31
N ASP A 20 0.50 -45.70 65.75
CA ASP A 20 0.13 -45.55 67.17
C ASP A 20 0.41 -46.79 68.02
N GLU A 21 0.16 -47.99 67.48
CA GLU A 21 0.38 -49.27 68.16
C GLU A 21 1.88 -49.54 68.42
N SER A 22 2.74 -49.19 67.45
CA SER A 22 4.20 -49.33 67.59
C SER A 22 4.80 -48.24 68.46
N SER A 23 4.21 -47.04 68.45
CA SER A 23 4.57 -45.92 69.32
C SER A 23 4.33 -46.23 70.80
N ALA A 24 3.19 -46.85 71.13
CA ALA A 24 2.87 -47.27 72.49
C ALA A 24 3.89 -48.28 73.03
N LEU A 25 4.25 -49.28 72.21
CA LEU A 25 5.25 -50.29 72.56
C LEU A 25 6.65 -49.69 72.75
N LEU A 26 7.01 -48.67 71.96
CA LEU A 26 8.26 -47.93 72.11
C LEU A 26 8.29 -47.15 73.42
N LYS A 27 7.22 -46.43 73.75
CA LYS A 27 7.10 -45.65 75.00
C LYS A 27 7.20 -46.51 76.24
N GLU A 28 6.51 -47.65 76.27
CA GLU A 28 6.60 -48.63 77.38
C GLU A 28 8.04 -49.14 77.58
N HIS A 29 8.79 -49.33 76.49
CA HIS A 29 10.19 -49.73 76.58
C HIS A 29 11.12 -48.62 77.07
N LEU A 30 10.88 -47.36 76.67
CA LEU A 30 11.64 -46.20 77.16
C LEU A 30 11.39 -45.95 78.66
N GLU A 31 10.22 -46.30 79.18
CA GLU A 31 9.91 -46.25 80.62
C GLU A 31 10.69 -47.28 81.44
N THR A 32 11.00 -48.43 80.85
CA THR A 32 11.62 -49.57 81.55
C THR A 32 13.13 -49.72 81.27
N CYS A 33 13.66 -49.11 80.20
CA CYS A 33 15.07 -49.22 79.82
C CYS A 33 15.77 -47.84 79.79
N SER A 34 16.62 -47.58 80.78
CA SER A 34 17.38 -46.33 80.89
C SER A 34 18.34 -46.08 79.73
N ALA A 35 18.98 -47.13 79.20
CA ALA A 35 19.91 -47.03 78.08
C ALA A 35 19.23 -46.59 76.77
N CYS A 36 18.02 -47.08 76.52
CA CYS A 36 17.23 -46.68 75.35
C CYS A 36 16.63 -45.28 75.52
N ARG A 37 16.26 -44.90 76.75
CA ARG A 37 15.78 -43.54 77.06
C ARG A 37 16.82 -42.48 76.77
N GLN A 38 18.05 -42.66 77.27
CA GLN A 38 19.12 -41.71 77.05
C GLN A 38 19.46 -41.55 75.56
N LEU A 39 19.51 -42.66 74.81
CA LEU A 39 19.75 -42.62 73.37
C LEU A 39 18.63 -41.89 72.61
N TYR A 40 17.37 -42.09 73.01
CA TYR A 40 16.23 -41.39 72.43
C TYR A 40 16.26 -39.89 72.71
N GLU A 41 16.64 -39.48 73.93
CA GLU A 41 16.78 -38.07 74.31
C GLU A 41 17.91 -37.39 73.50
N GLU A 42 19.08 -38.03 73.38
CA GLU A 42 20.20 -37.54 72.56
C GLU A 42 19.78 -37.37 71.08
N MET A 43 19.09 -38.35 70.51
CA MET A 43 18.60 -38.28 69.13
C MET A 43 17.50 -37.23 68.94
N SER A 44 16.63 -37.04 69.94
CA SER A 44 15.57 -36.04 69.91
C SER A 44 16.13 -34.62 70.02
N GLU A 45 17.16 -34.39 70.85
CA GLU A 45 17.84 -33.10 70.95
C GLU A 45 18.54 -32.75 69.63
N ASP A 46 19.24 -33.71 69.01
CA ASP A 46 19.88 -33.54 67.70
C ASP A 46 18.87 -33.25 66.58
N TYR A 47 17.68 -33.87 66.62
CA TYR A 47 16.61 -33.61 65.65
C TYR A 47 15.98 -32.22 65.82
N ILE A 48 15.73 -31.79 67.07
CA ILE A 48 15.17 -30.46 67.37
C ILE A 48 16.19 -29.34 67.04
N ALA A 49 17.49 -29.63 67.15
CA ALA A 49 18.56 -28.70 66.78
C ALA A 49 18.72 -28.52 65.25
N GLN A 50 18.09 -29.36 64.42
CA GLN A 50 18.13 -29.22 62.97
C GLN A 50 17.07 -28.21 62.48
N PRO A 51 17.46 -27.15 61.74
CA PRO A 51 16.53 -26.16 61.22
C PRO A 51 15.87 -26.69 59.94
N ILE A 52 15.02 -27.70 60.07
CA ILE A 52 14.37 -28.36 58.95
C ILE A 52 12.86 -28.15 59.11
N MET A 53 12.19 -27.76 58.01
CA MET A 53 10.74 -27.54 57.82
C MET A 53 10.17 -26.10 57.77
N ALA A 54 10.91 -25.05 58.14
CA ALA A 54 10.43 -23.66 57.92
C ALA A 54 10.90 -23.03 56.58
N LYS A 55 11.87 -23.65 55.89
CA LYS A 55 12.57 -23.04 54.74
C LYS A 55 12.05 -23.51 53.37
N GLU A 56 11.45 -24.69 53.27
CA GLU A 56 11.04 -25.28 51.98
C GLU A 56 9.73 -24.72 51.42
N SER A 57 8.77 -24.34 52.26
CA SER A 57 7.49 -23.77 51.81
C SER A 57 7.65 -22.36 51.22
N GLY A 58 8.57 -21.56 51.76
CA GLY A 58 8.96 -20.26 51.21
C GLY A 58 9.71 -20.37 49.88
N ASP A 59 10.56 -21.38 49.73
CA ASP A 59 11.36 -21.57 48.51
C ASP A 59 10.51 -22.05 47.33
N ILE A 60 9.62 -23.03 47.53
CA ILE A 60 8.68 -23.49 46.48
C ILE A 60 7.73 -22.38 46.05
N HIS A 61 7.16 -21.61 46.99
CA HIS A 61 6.30 -20.49 46.64
C HIS A 61 7.08 -19.38 45.88
N SER A 62 8.33 -19.13 46.26
CA SER A 62 9.21 -18.20 45.55
C SER A 62 9.58 -18.69 44.14
N LEU A 63 9.79 -20.00 43.96
CA LEU A 63 10.07 -20.64 42.68
C LEU A 63 8.85 -20.62 41.76
N VAL A 64 7.66 -20.95 42.27
CA VAL A 64 6.39 -20.85 41.52
C VAL A 64 6.11 -19.41 41.10
N GLN A 65 6.36 -18.43 41.97
CA GLN A 65 6.25 -17.00 41.61
C GLN A 65 7.29 -16.58 40.56
N LYS A 66 8.54 -17.04 40.67
CA LYS A 66 9.59 -16.81 39.67
C LYS A 66 9.20 -17.40 38.31
N LEU A 67 8.69 -18.62 38.29
CA LEU A 67 8.22 -19.30 37.07
C LEU A 67 7.00 -18.61 36.45
N ALA A 68 6.01 -18.22 37.25
CA ALA A 68 4.84 -17.47 36.78
C ALA A 68 5.24 -16.10 36.20
N LYS A 69 6.20 -15.42 36.83
CA LYS A 69 6.76 -14.15 36.34
C LYS A 69 7.55 -14.36 35.04
N TYR A 70 8.36 -15.41 34.95
CA TYR A 70 9.11 -15.75 33.75
C TYR A 70 8.16 -16.08 32.57
N GLN A 71 7.12 -16.86 32.81
CA GLN A 71 6.07 -17.15 31.83
C GLN A 71 5.34 -15.87 31.38
N SER A 72 5.00 -14.97 32.30
CA SER A 72 4.38 -13.69 31.97
C SER A 72 5.30 -12.80 31.11
N ASN A 73 6.60 -12.78 31.43
CA ASN A 73 7.60 -12.05 30.66
C ASN A 73 7.79 -12.62 29.25
N ILE A 74 7.81 -13.94 29.08
CA ILE A 74 7.85 -14.58 27.75
C ILE A 74 6.61 -14.20 26.94
N LYS A 75 5.42 -14.25 27.56
CA LYS A 75 4.17 -13.85 26.90
C LYS A 75 4.21 -12.39 26.46
N LEU A 76 4.71 -11.51 27.33
CA LEU A 76 4.87 -10.09 27.01
C LEU A 76 5.87 -9.89 25.86
N ALA A 77 7.01 -10.56 25.88
CA ALA A 77 8.00 -10.48 24.80
C ALA A 77 7.43 -10.91 23.45
N ALA A 78 6.66 -12.01 23.42
CA ALA A 78 5.98 -12.47 22.21
C ALA A 78 4.95 -11.46 21.69
N VAL A 79 4.17 -10.85 22.60
CA VAL A 79 3.21 -9.80 22.26
C VAL A 79 3.90 -8.57 21.68
N LEU A 80 4.98 -8.11 22.30
CA LEU A 80 5.75 -6.96 21.82
C LEU A 80 6.34 -7.23 20.43
N ALA A 81 6.89 -8.42 20.20
CA ALA A 81 7.40 -8.83 18.90
C ALA A 81 6.30 -8.85 17.82
N ALA A 82 5.13 -9.39 18.14
CA ALA A 82 4.00 -9.44 17.20
C ALA A 82 3.47 -8.03 16.87
N THR A 83 3.29 -7.17 17.88
CA THR A 83 2.86 -5.78 17.67
C THR A 83 3.88 -5.01 16.84
N LEU A 84 5.18 -5.15 17.13
CA LEU A 84 6.25 -4.55 16.34
C LEU A 84 6.16 -4.98 14.87
N LEU A 85 6.10 -6.29 14.61
CA LEU A 85 6.04 -6.82 13.25
C LEU A 85 4.81 -6.31 12.50
N SER A 86 3.65 -6.27 13.15
CA SER A 86 2.41 -5.73 12.54
C SER A 86 2.54 -4.25 12.15
N CYS A 87 3.19 -3.44 13.01
CA CYS A 87 3.43 -2.02 12.75
C CYS A 87 4.45 -1.82 11.63
N VAL A 88 5.51 -2.62 11.58
CA VAL A 88 6.52 -2.55 10.52
C VAL A 88 5.94 -2.97 9.17
N ILE A 89 5.24 -4.11 9.11
CA ILE A 89 4.61 -4.60 7.86
C ILE A 89 3.64 -3.55 7.29
N THR A 90 2.79 -2.99 8.14
CA THR A 90 1.78 -2.02 7.70
C THR A 90 2.41 -0.65 7.41
N GLY A 91 3.32 -0.19 8.27
CA GLY A 91 3.94 1.14 8.18
C GLY A 91 4.89 1.27 7.00
N ALA A 92 5.70 0.24 6.75
CA ALA A 92 6.58 0.17 5.59
C ALA A 92 5.82 -0.09 4.27
N GLY A 93 4.51 -0.34 4.32
CA GLY A 93 3.71 -0.60 3.13
C GLY A 93 4.15 -1.86 2.41
N VAL A 94 4.37 -2.96 3.14
CA VAL A 94 4.82 -4.24 2.57
C VAL A 94 3.71 -4.85 1.72
N GLN A 95 3.59 -4.37 0.49
CA GLN A 95 2.91 -4.98 -0.66
C GLN A 95 1.64 -5.76 -0.26
N PHE A 96 1.62 -7.07 -0.50
CA PHE A 96 0.48 -7.92 -0.20
C PHE A 96 0.12 -7.96 1.29
N LEU A 97 1.12 -7.98 2.17
CA LEU A 97 0.91 -8.16 3.61
C LEU A 97 0.24 -6.95 4.27
N SER A 98 0.49 -5.74 3.77
CA SER A 98 -0.17 -4.53 4.27
C SER A 98 -1.65 -4.45 3.92
N THR A 99 -2.20 -5.36 3.11
CA THR A 99 -3.64 -5.44 2.85
C THR A 99 -4.40 -6.21 3.94
N PHE A 100 -3.71 -6.96 4.78
CA PHE A 100 -4.31 -7.62 5.94
C PHE A 100 -4.45 -6.62 7.09
N PRO A 101 -5.58 -6.60 7.84
CA PRO A 101 -5.80 -5.68 8.95
C PRO A 101 -5.02 -6.11 10.21
N LEU A 102 -3.70 -6.25 10.09
CA LEU A 102 -2.81 -6.73 11.14
C LEU A 102 -2.84 -5.81 12.37
N LEU A 103 -3.02 -4.51 12.17
CA LEU A 103 -3.17 -3.52 13.24
C LEU A 103 -4.44 -3.73 14.10
N ILE A 104 -5.40 -4.54 13.64
CA ILE A 104 -6.60 -4.93 14.38
C ILE A 104 -6.45 -6.37 14.90
N ILE A 105 -6.10 -7.30 14.00
CA ILE A 105 -6.05 -8.73 14.29
C ILE A 105 -4.96 -9.08 15.30
N VAL A 106 -3.78 -8.47 15.20
CA VAL A 106 -2.66 -8.78 16.11
C VAL A 106 -2.99 -8.31 17.53
N PRO A 107 -3.42 -7.05 17.77
CA PRO A 107 -3.84 -6.64 19.12
C PRO A 107 -5.01 -7.45 19.69
N PHE A 108 -5.96 -7.87 18.85
CA PHE A 108 -7.03 -8.78 19.23
C PHE A 108 -6.49 -10.14 19.72
N ALA A 109 -5.66 -10.81 18.91
CA ALA A 109 -5.07 -12.11 19.26
C ALA A 109 -4.14 -12.02 20.48
N CYS A 110 -3.30 -10.98 20.53
CA CYS A 110 -2.43 -10.69 21.66
C CYS A 110 -3.23 -10.50 22.95
N ARG A 111 -4.38 -9.82 22.90
CA ARG A 111 -5.24 -9.65 24.07
C ARG A 111 -5.94 -10.94 24.50
N LEU A 112 -6.20 -11.88 23.59
CA LEU A 112 -6.69 -13.20 23.94
C LEU A 112 -5.61 -14.02 24.66
N TYR A 113 -4.37 -13.97 24.18
CA TYR A 113 -3.22 -14.69 24.73
C TYR A 113 -2.66 -14.09 26.04
N TYR A 114 -2.56 -12.76 26.12
CA TYR A 114 -1.99 -12.01 27.23
C TYR A 114 -3.05 -11.19 27.96
N GLN A 115 -3.00 -11.16 29.30
CA GLN A 115 -4.07 -10.56 30.09
C GLN A 115 -4.01 -9.03 30.16
N GLY A 116 -2.84 -8.41 29.98
CA GLY A 116 -2.65 -6.97 30.11
C GLY A 116 -2.94 -6.20 28.81
N SER A 117 -4.01 -5.41 28.78
CA SER A 117 -4.31 -4.52 27.65
C SER A 117 -3.32 -3.35 27.50
N LEU A 118 -2.88 -2.79 28.64
CA LEU A 118 -2.11 -1.54 28.67
C LEU A 118 -0.79 -1.65 27.87
N TRP A 119 -0.05 -2.74 28.05
CA TRP A 119 1.23 -2.94 27.37
C TRP A 119 1.08 -3.15 25.86
N ILE A 120 -0.03 -3.73 25.39
CA ILE A 120 -0.33 -3.88 23.96
C ILE A 120 -0.52 -2.48 23.34
N LEU A 121 -1.33 -1.64 24.00
CA LEU A 121 -1.64 -0.30 23.48
C LEU A 121 -0.45 0.66 23.56
N LEU A 122 0.26 0.70 24.70
CA LEU A 122 1.41 1.58 24.87
C LEU A 122 2.56 1.23 23.93
N SER A 123 2.78 -0.06 23.65
CA SER A 123 3.83 -0.48 22.72
C SER A 123 3.51 -0.16 21.26
N THR A 124 2.23 0.02 20.91
CA THR A 124 1.82 0.35 19.54
C THR A 124 2.38 1.71 19.11
N LEU A 125 2.49 2.70 20.00
CA LEU A 125 2.98 4.04 19.67
C LEU A 125 4.45 4.07 19.20
N PRO A 126 5.45 3.59 19.97
CA PRO A 126 6.83 3.59 19.52
C PRO A 126 7.04 2.65 18.32
N PHE A 127 6.31 1.54 18.23
CA PHE A 127 6.41 0.63 17.09
C PHE A 127 5.77 1.18 15.81
N ALA A 128 4.67 1.92 15.93
CA ALA A 128 4.09 2.64 14.80
C ALA A 128 5.01 3.78 14.35
N MET A 129 5.67 4.47 15.28
CA MET A 129 6.68 5.48 14.94
C MET A 129 7.82 4.85 14.11
N LEU A 130 8.33 3.69 14.55
CA LEU A 130 9.35 2.93 13.80
C LEU A 130 8.84 2.46 12.44
N GLY A 131 7.62 1.91 12.36
CA GLY A 131 7.03 1.46 11.10
C GLY A 131 6.81 2.61 10.11
N GLY A 132 6.38 3.77 10.59
CA GLY A 132 6.23 4.98 9.78
C GLY A 132 7.56 5.55 9.31
N TRP A 133 8.62 5.42 10.12
CA TRP A 133 9.97 5.89 9.75
C TRP A 133 10.61 5.05 8.61
N ILE A 134 10.23 3.77 8.49
CA ILE A 134 10.69 2.88 7.40
C ILE A 134 9.91 3.13 6.10
N SER A 135 8.76 3.80 6.17
CA SER A 135 7.93 4.10 5.01
C SER A 135 8.69 4.93 3.96
N GLU A 136 8.49 4.65 2.67
CA GLU A 136 8.94 5.52 1.58
C GLU A 136 8.19 6.88 1.55
N ASN A 137 7.19 7.06 2.42
CA ASN A 137 6.40 8.28 2.52
C ASN A 137 7.13 9.38 3.31
N ASN A 138 6.77 10.64 3.03
CA ASN A 138 7.33 11.82 3.70
C ASN A 138 7.18 11.78 5.24
N GLY A 139 8.01 12.53 5.95
CA GLY A 139 8.00 12.60 7.43
C GLY A 139 6.66 12.99 8.07
N SER A 140 5.75 13.64 7.33
CA SER A 140 4.38 13.94 7.78
C SER A 140 3.49 12.71 7.94
N TYR A 141 3.86 11.56 7.35
CA TYR A 141 3.13 10.30 7.47
C TYR A 141 3.24 9.68 8.87
N ILE A 142 4.35 9.89 9.57
CA ILE A 142 4.64 9.27 10.88
C ILE A 142 3.56 9.57 11.93
N PRO A 143 3.22 10.84 12.25
CA PRO A 143 2.21 11.12 13.27
C PRO A 143 0.82 10.58 12.88
N PHE A 144 0.48 10.61 11.59
CA PHE A 144 -0.78 10.06 11.10
C PHE A 144 -0.87 8.53 11.29
N PHE A 145 0.20 7.82 10.91
CA PHE A 145 0.27 6.37 11.06
C PHE A 145 0.25 5.94 12.54
N MET A 146 0.91 6.67 13.44
CA MET A 146 0.86 6.42 14.88
C MET A 146 -0.57 6.50 15.43
N VAL A 147 -1.33 7.52 15.04
CA VAL A 147 -2.72 7.69 15.48
C VAL A 147 -3.59 6.55 14.94
N ILE A 148 -3.48 6.22 13.65
CA ILE A 148 -4.24 5.13 13.05
C ILE A 148 -3.91 3.79 13.72
N ALA A 149 -2.62 3.47 13.87
CA ALA A 149 -2.21 2.22 14.50
C ALA A 149 -2.74 2.10 15.93
N PHE A 150 -2.68 3.17 16.72
CA PHE A 150 -3.22 3.19 18.08
C PHE A 150 -4.74 3.00 18.12
N VAL A 151 -5.49 3.71 17.26
CA VAL A 151 -6.95 3.58 17.18
C VAL A 151 -7.36 2.15 16.77
N LEU A 152 -6.72 1.59 15.75
CA LEU A 152 -7.00 0.22 15.29
C LEU A 152 -6.62 -0.83 16.35
N ALA A 153 -5.52 -0.60 17.09
CA ALA A 153 -5.15 -1.47 18.20
C ALA A 153 -6.17 -1.41 19.34
N CYS A 154 -6.71 -0.22 19.66
CA CYS A 154 -7.78 -0.06 20.65
C CYS A 154 -9.03 -0.84 20.24
N VAL A 155 -9.40 -0.82 18.96
CA VAL A 155 -10.50 -1.62 18.42
C VAL A 155 -10.24 -3.12 18.61
N GLY A 156 -9.07 -3.62 18.21
CA GLY A 156 -8.72 -5.03 18.36
C GLY A 156 -8.73 -5.50 19.82
N VAL A 157 -8.12 -4.73 20.72
CA VAL A 157 -8.12 -5.01 22.17
C VAL A 157 -9.54 -4.95 22.74
N GLY A 158 -10.32 -3.94 22.38
CA GLY A 158 -11.71 -3.77 22.81
C GLY A 158 -12.59 -4.96 22.41
N ALA A 159 -12.50 -5.38 21.15
CA ALA A 159 -13.21 -6.56 20.66
C ALA A 159 -12.82 -7.83 21.45
N ALA A 160 -11.53 -8.03 21.75
CA ALA A 160 -11.07 -9.17 22.53
C ALA A 160 -11.55 -9.14 23.99
N VAL A 161 -11.63 -7.95 24.61
CA VAL A 161 -12.18 -7.78 25.97
C VAL A 161 -13.66 -8.15 25.99
N LEU A 162 -14.44 -7.65 25.02
CA LEU A 162 -15.86 -7.99 24.89
C LEU A 162 -16.07 -9.49 24.69
N LEU A 163 -15.24 -10.13 23.86
CA LEU A 163 -15.29 -11.57 23.63
C LEU A 163 -14.98 -12.36 24.91
N LYS A 164 -13.93 -11.97 25.65
CA LYS A 164 -13.61 -12.61 26.94
C LYS A 164 -14.73 -12.46 27.96
N GLN A 165 -15.36 -11.29 28.02
CA GLN A 165 -16.49 -11.03 28.91
C GLN A 165 -17.74 -11.82 28.50
N ALA A 166 -17.97 -11.99 27.18
CA ALA A 166 -19.02 -12.85 26.67
C ALA A 166 -18.81 -14.32 27.12
N LEU A 167 -17.61 -14.84 26.92
CA LEU A 167 -17.24 -16.22 27.25
C LEU A 167 -17.31 -16.50 28.76
N SER A 168 -16.98 -15.52 29.61
CA SER A 168 -17.05 -15.66 31.07
C SER A 168 -18.45 -15.42 31.64
N SER A 169 -19.37 -14.82 30.88
CA SER A 169 -20.74 -14.54 31.34
C SER A 169 -21.54 -15.83 31.51
N ARG A 170 -22.16 -16.00 32.68
CA ARG A 170 -23.08 -17.12 32.97
C ARG A 170 -24.48 -16.91 32.37
N ARG A 171 -24.88 -15.66 32.09
CA ARG A 171 -26.19 -15.33 31.52
C ARG A 171 -26.14 -15.44 30.00
N SER A 172 -26.99 -16.31 29.46
CA SER A 172 -27.09 -16.59 28.02
C SER A 172 -27.24 -15.32 27.17
N VAL A 173 -28.14 -14.40 27.57
CA VAL A 173 -28.38 -13.13 26.85
C VAL A 173 -27.13 -12.25 26.79
N SER A 174 -26.40 -12.12 27.90
CA SER A 174 -25.17 -11.31 27.96
C SER A 174 -24.02 -11.96 27.17
N ARG A 175 -23.92 -13.30 27.21
CA ARG A 175 -22.95 -14.05 26.41
C ARG A 175 -23.15 -13.83 24.91
N TYR A 176 -24.37 -14.04 24.41
CA TYR A 176 -24.66 -13.85 22.99
C TYR A 176 -24.61 -12.38 22.58
N GLY A 177 -25.14 -11.46 23.40
CA GLY A 177 -25.12 -10.03 23.11
C GLY A 177 -23.70 -9.47 22.99
N LEU A 178 -22.83 -9.69 23.99
CA LEU A 178 -21.45 -9.21 23.96
C LEU A 178 -20.63 -9.90 22.87
N GLY A 179 -20.87 -11.19 22.62
CA GLY A 179 -20.23 -11.92 21.52
C GLY A 179 -20.57 -11.32 20.15
N LEU A 180 -21.84 -11.01 19.90
CA LEU A 180 -22.28 -10.36 18.66
C LEU A 180 -21.67 -8.96 18.50
N VAL A 181 -21.61 -8.16 19.57
CA VAL A 181 -20.98 -6.83 19.52
C VAL A 181 -19.49 -6.93 19.20
N SER A 182 -18.78 -7.89 19.78
CA SER A 182 -17.36 -8.15 19.48
C SER A 182 -17.14 -8.50 18.00
N ILE A 183 -17.96 -9.41 17.46
CA ILE A 183 -17.89 -9.82 16.05
C ILE A 183 -18.24 -8.66 15.13
N ALA A 184 -19.30 -7.91 15.42
CA ALA A 184 -19.72 -6.76 14.64
C ALA A 184 -18.63 -5.67 14.61
N LEU A 185 -17.99 -5.41 15.74
CA LEU A 185 -16.87 -4.45 15.83
C LEU A 185 -15.70 -4.87 14.92
N LEU A 186 -15.30 -6.16 14.96
CA LEU A 186 -14.22 -6.66 14.09
C LEU A 186 -14.60 -6.57 12.62
N LEU A 187 -15.79 -7.03 12.23
CA LEU A 187 -16.22 -6.99 10.83
C LEU A 187 -16.31 -5.56 10.30
N PHE A 188 -16.91 -4.65 11.06
CA PHE A 188 -17.03 -3.24 10.68
C PHE A 188 -15.65 -2.60 10.52
N SER A 189 -14.75 -2.80 11.48
CA SER A 189 -13.42 -2.19 11.43
C SER A 189 -12.50 -2.82 10.39
N CYS A 190 -12.57 -4.13 10.13
CA CYS A 190 -11.84 -4.76 9.03
C CYS A 190 -12.37 -4.27 7.67
N ASN A 191 -13.68 -4.10 7.50
CA ASN A 191 -14.23 -3.50 6.28
C ASN A 191 -13.77 -2.04 6.12
N GLY A 192 -13.79 -1.26 7.20
CA GLY A 192 -13.25 0.11 7.18
C GLY A 192 -11.76 0.14 6.82
N TYR A 193 -10.97 -0.82 7.32
CA TYR A 193 -9.57 -0.98 6.95
C TYR A 193 -9.42 -1.27 5.45
N PHE A 194 -10.20 -2.20 4.91
CA PHE A 194 -10.15 -2.55 3.49
C PHE A 194 -10.51 -1.38 2.56
N SER A 195 -11.44 -0.52 2.97
CA SER A 195 -11.75 0.71 2.22
C SER A 195 -10.59 1.72 2.19
N LEU A 196 -9.68 1.69 3.16
CA LEU A 196 -8.57 2.64 3.28
C LEU A 196 -7.24 2.08 2.74
N MET A 197 -6.98 0.80 2.95
CA MET A 197 -5.68 0.16 2.66
C MET A 197 -5.77 -0.89 1.54
N GLY A 198 -6.97 -1.15 1.02
CA GLY A 198 -7.19 -2.22 0.06
C GLY A 198 -7.36 -3.57 0.73
N ASN A 199 -7.55 -4.61 -0.07
CA ASN A 199 -7.84 -5.95 0.40
C ASN A 199 -7.02 -6.98 -0.40
N PRO A 200 -6.70 -8.15 0.19
CA PRO A 200 -5.79 -9.11 -0.42
C PRO A 200 -6.31 -9.68 -1.74
N ILE A 201 -7.63 -9.82 -1.90
CA ILE A 201 -8.24 -10.36 -3.12
C ILE A 201 -8.06 -9.36 -4.27
N GLY A 202 -8.38 -8.08 -4.03
CA GLY A 202 -8.19 -7.00 -5.00
C GLY A 202 -6.73 -6.83 -5.39
N TYR A 203 -5.82 -6.96 -4.42
CA TYR A 203 -4.38 -6.93 -4.68
C TYR A 203 -3.93 -8.05 -5.64
N VAL A 204 -4.31 -9.30 -5.34
CA VAL A 204 -3.93 -10.46 -6.18
C VAL A 204 -4.56 -10.36 -7.56
N LYS A 205 -5.83 -9.95 -7.64
CA LYS A 205 -6.53 -9.74 -8.90
C LYS A 205 -5.79 -8.71 -9.77
N ALA A 206 -5.51 -7.53 -9.24
CA ALA A 206 -4.79 -6.48 -9.95
C ALA A 206 -3.38 -6.94 -10.34
N MET A 207 -2.66 -7.68 -9.48
CA MET A 207 -1.35 -8.23 -9.82
C MET A 207 -1.41 -9.14 -11.06
N ILE A 208 -2.37 -10.07 -11.10
CA ILE A 208 -2.48 -11.03 -12.19
C ILE A 208 -2.91 -10.33 -13.48
N GLU A 209 -3.99 -9.55 -13.42
CA GLU A 209 -4.58 -8.91 -14.61
C GLU A 209 -3.61 -7.92 -15.25
N THR A 210 -2.95 -7.08 -14.45
CA THR A 210 -2.02 -6.08 -14.98
C THR A 210 -0.74 -6.72 -15.53
N ARG A 211 -0.23 -7.79 -14.91
CA ARG A 211 0.91 -8.54 -15.46
C ARG A 211 0.56 -9.23 -16.76
N GLN A 212 -0.57 -9.93 -16.83
CA GLN A 212 -1.04 -10.54 -18.06
C GLN A 212 -1.24 -9.52 -19.18
N TYR A 213 -1.76 -8.34 -18.84
CA TYR A 213 -1.86 -7.23 -19.78
C TYR A 213 -0.49 -6.74 -20.26
N VAL A 214 0.49 -6.58 -19.37
CA VAL A 214 1.83 -6.15 -19.77
C VAL A 214 2.51 -7.20 -20.64
N ASP A 215 2.48 -8.47 -20.23
CA ASP A 215 3.12 -9.58 -20.94
C ASP A 215 2.54 -9.81 -22.34
N ARG A 216 1.24 -9.49 -22.55
CA ARG A 216 0.60 -9.60 -23.88
C ARG A 216 0.80 -8.36 -24.76
N THR A 217 1.07 -7.19 -24.16
CA THR A 217 1.04 -5.90 -24.86
C THR A 217 2.45 -5.40 -25.18
N TYR A 218 3.41 -5.65 -24.30
CA TYR A 218 4.75 -5.11 -24.39
C TYR A 218 5.80 -6.20 -24.54
N PRO A 219 6.90 -5.92 -25.26
CA PRO A 219 8.07 -6.79 -25.26
C PRO A 219 8.58 -7.06 -23.84
N GLU A 220 9.20 -8.23 -23.67
CA GLU A 220 9.78 -8.61 -22.39
C GLU A 220 10.85 -7.58 -21.97
N GLY A 221 10.77 -7.11 -20.72
CA GLY A 221 11.71 -6.14 -20.16
C GLY A 221 11.35 -4.67 -20.35
N THR A 222 10.32 -4.33 -21.15
CA THR A 222 9.85 -2.93 -21.29
C THR A 222 9.33 -2.36 -19.97
N LEU A 223 8.48 -3.13 -19.27
CA LEU A 223 7.88 -2.73 -17.99
C LEU A 223 8.25 -3.73 -16.90
N ARG A 224 8.97 -3.28 -15.88
CA ARG A 224 9.37 -4.10 -14.74
C ARG A 224 8.36 -3.99 -13.61
N PHE A 225 7.66 -5.07 -13.30
CA PHE A 225 6.70 -5.08 -12.19
C PHE A 225 7.36 -4.78 -10.84
N LYS A 226 6.77 -3.86 -10.07
CA LYS A 226 7.24 -3.44 -8.73
C LYS A 226 6.29 -3.82 -7.61
N GLY A 227 5.04 -4.14 -7.92
CA GLY A 227 4.03 -4.47 -6.93
C GLY A 227 2.66 -3.95 -7.32
N VAL A 228 1.77 -3.92 -6.33
CA VAL A 228 0.44 -3.34 -6.48
C VAL A 228 0.27 -2.32 -5.37
N TYR A 229 -0.31 -1.17 -5.70
CA TYR A 229 -0.69 -0.17 -4.70
C TYR A 229 -2.20 0.04 -4.74
N TYR A 230 -2.74 0.50 -3.62
CA TYR A 230 -4.15 0.80 -3.47
C TYR A 230 -4.38 2.31 -3.47
N ASN A 231 -5.34 2.78 -4.25
CA ASN A 231 -5.79 4.16 -4.23
C ASN A 231 -7.18 4.24 -3.58
N PHE A 232 -7.21 4.77 -2.36
CA PHE A 232 -8.45 4.89 -1.58
C PHE A 232 -9.47 5.85 -2.20
N LYS A 233 -9.04 6.84 -3.02
CA LYS A 233 -9.96 7.77 -3.68
C LYS A 233 -10.82 7.08 -4.71
N PHE A 234 -10.24 6.12 -5.42
CA PHE A 234 -10.94 5.33 -6.42
C PHE A 234 -11.44 3.98 -5.88
N ASN A 235 -11.03 3.61 -4.66
CA ASN A 235 -11.28 2.30 -4.06
C ASN A 235 -10.79 1.14 -4.94
N LYS A 236 -9.57 1.26 -5.46
CA LYS A 236 -9.02 0.34 -6.47
C LYS A 236 -7.54 0.04 -6.30
N HIS A 237 -7.15 -1.12 -6.80
CA HIS A 237 -5.77 -1.60 -6.83
C HIS A 237 -5.18 -1.42 -8.23
N PHE A 238 -3.94 -0.99 -8.29
CA PHE A 238 -3.21 -0.67 -9.51
C PHE A 238 -1.90 -1.44 -9.55
N GLY A 239 -1.58 -2.03 -10.70
CA GLY A 239 -0.26 -2.59 -10.95
C GLY A 239 0.75 -1.45 -11.08
N SER A 240 1.84 -1.50 -10.32
CA SER A 240 2.95 -0.57 -10.44
C SER A 240 4.07 -1.23 -11.23
N PHE A 241 4.49 -0.54 -12.28
CA PHE A 241 5.59 -0.95 -13.15
C PHE A 241 6.64 0.15 -13.18
N GLU A 242 7.88 -0.22 -13.43
CA GLU A 242 8.98 0.70 -13.63
C GLU A 242 9.50 0.55 -15.06
N TYR A 243 9.79 1.69 -15.67
CA TYR A 243 10.37 1.80 -17.00
C TYR A 243 11.44 2.88 -16.99
N ILE A 244 12.30 2.89 -18.01
CA ILE A 244 13.32 3.93 -18.17
C ILE A 244 12.86 4.81 -19.30
N LEU A 245 12.85 6.13 -19.12
CA LEU A 245 12.59 7.09 -20.19
C LEU A 245 13.64 8.19 -20.09
N ASP A 246 14.35 8.45 -21.19
CA ASP A 246 15.48 9.39 -21.25
C ASP A 246 16.59 9.07 -20.22
N GLY A 247 16.83 7.78 -19.97
CA GLY A 247 17.81 7.32 -18.98
C GLY A 247 17.36 7.48 -17.52
N VAL A 248 16.15 7.99 -17.27
CA VAL A 248 15.60 8.20 -15.93
C VAL A 248 14.57 7.11 -15.61
N PRO A 249 14.69 6.41 -14.47
CA PRO A 249 13.66 5.49 -14.00
C PRO A 249 12.36 6.23 -13.68
N ARG A 250 11.25 5.77 -14.24
CA ARG A 250 9.90 6.28 -14.00
C ARG A 250 8.98 5.13 -13.58
N LYS A 251 7.87 5.48 -12.92
CA LYS A 251 6.82 4.51 -12.54
C LYS A 251 5.60 4.68 -13.44
N ALA A 252 5.03 3.57 -13.87
CA ALA A 252 3.75 3.50 -14.56
C ALA A 252 2.73 2.79 -13.66
N SER A 253 1.48 3.24 -13.75
CA SER A 253 0.32 2.63 -13.12
C SER A 253 -0.58 2.04 -14.19
N ILE A 254 -0.94 0.77 -14.03
CA ILE A 254 -1.84 0.06 -14.94
C ILE A 254 -3.05 -0.43 -14.15
N GLU A 255 -4.22 -0.23 -14.74
CA GLU A 255 -5.51 -0.68 -14.21
C GLU A 255 -6.30 -1.40 -15.31
N VAL A 256 -6.85 -2.57 -14.99
CA VAL A 256 -7.75 -3.30 -15.87
C VAL A 256 -9.17 -3.21 -15.32
N TYR A 257 -10.09 -2.68 -16.10
CA TYR A 257 -11.48 -2.50 -15.76
C TYR A 257 -12.29 -3.78 -16.04
N PRO A 258 -13.44 -3.98 -15.36
CA PRO A 258 -14.26 -5.19 -15.54
C PRO A 258 -14.82 -5.40 -16.95
N ASP A 259 -15.00 -4.32 -17.71
CA ASP A 259 -15.41 -4.32 -19.13
C ASP A 259 -14.27 -4.69 -20.09
N GLY A 260 -13.04 -4.82 -19.57
CA GLY A 260 -11.84 -5.11 -20.33
C GLY A 260 -11.07 -3.87 -20.77
N ASP A 261 -11.56 -2.67 -20.47
CA ASP A 261 -10.81 -1.44 -20.71
C ASP A 261 -9.58 -1.39 -19.81
N VAL A 262 -8.54 -0.69 -20.28
CA VAL A 262 -7.26 -0.59 -19.58
C VAL A 262 -6.84 0.86 -19.52
N SER A 263 -6.57 1.34 -18.31
CA SER A 263 -5.83 2.59 -18.11
C SER A 263 -4.36 2.23 -17.99
N ASP A 264 -3.55 2.83 -18.86
CA ASP A 264 -2.13 2.52 -18.98
C ASP A 264 -1.34 3.81 -19.02
N SER A 265 -0.86 4.24 -17.85
CA SER A 265 -0.15 5.51 -17.75
C SER A 265 1.20 5.51 -18.50
N TYR A 266 1.76 4.34 -18.79
CA TYR A 266 2.97 4.26 -19.62
C TYR A 266 2.62 4.63 -21.05
N LYS A 267 1.58 4.01 -21.61
CA LYS A 267 1.07 4.35 -22.94
C LYS A 267 0.71 5.82 -23.05
N ASP A 268 -0.04 6.34 -22.07
CA ASP A 268 -0.44 7.75 -22.04
C ASP A 268 0.78 8.70 -22.06
N THR A 269 1.85 8.32 -21.34
CA THR A 269 3.11 9.10 -21.33
C THR A 269 3.77 9.11 -22.71
N LEU A 270 3.83 7.96 -23.39
CA LEU A 270 4.41 7.87 -24.73
C LEU A 270 3.58 8.67 -25.75
N GLU A 271 2.25 8.55 -25.70
CA GLU A 271 1.34 9.29 -26.59
C GLU A 271 1.48 10.81 -26.39
N TRP A 272 1.54 11.25 -25.14
CA TRP A 272 1.74 12.67 -24.82
C TRP A 272 3.08 13.20 -25.32
N GLN A 273 4.17 12.47 -25.11
CA GLN A 273 5.49 12.86 -25.60
C GLN A 273 5.54 12.90 -27.13
N PHE A 274 4.96 11.91 -27.79
CA PHE A 274 4.87 11.90 -29.26
C PHE A 274 4.09 13.11 -29.78
N ALA A 275 2.93 13.41 -29.17
CA ALA A 275 2.12 14.57 -29.54
C ALA A 275 2.88 15.90 -29.33
N ASP A 276 3.63 16.05 -28.24
CA ASP A 276 4.42 17.25 -27.96
C ASP A 276 5.54 17.45 -29.00
N GLU A 277 6.30 16.40 -29.31
CA GLU A 277 7.33 16.45 -30.35
C GLU A 277 6.76 16.79 -31.72
N ARG A 278 5.64 16.17 -32.09
CA ARG A 278 4.94 16.45 -33.36
C ARG A 278 4.41 17.88 -33.41
N SER A 279 3.99 18.43 -32.27
CA SER A 279 3.61 19.84 -32.16
C SER A 279 4.80 20.76 -32.40
N ALA A 280 5.97 20.41 -31.85
CA ALA A 280 7.22 21.16 -32.07
C ALA A 280 7.69 21.09 -33.54
N ASP A 281 7.60 19.92 -34.17
CA ASP A 281 7.95 19.74 -35.59
C ASP A 281 7.01 20.55 -36.48
N LEU A 282 5.71 20.50 -36.24
CA LEU A 282 4.73 21.29 -36.99
C LEU A 282 5.00 22.79 -36.80
N LYS A 283 5.29 23.22 -35.57
CA LYS A 283 5.64 24.60 -35.25
C LYS A 283 6.86 25.07 -36.04
N ALA A 284 7.91 24.25 -36.13
CA ALA A 284 9.10 24.56 -36.92
C ALA A 284 8.76 24.62 -38.43
N ALA A 285 7.98 23.66 -38.93
CA ALA A 285 7.60 23.55 -40.33
C ALA A 285 6.85 24.79 -40.86
N ILE A 286 5.95 25.37 -40.05
CA ILE A 286 5.05 26.45 -40.48
C ILE A 286 5.49 27.85 -40.03
N ALA A 287 6.55 27.97 -39.22
CA ALA A 287 6.99 29.25 -38.68
C ALA A 287 7.27 30.30 -39.77
N ALA A 288 7.88 29.89 -40.88
CA ALA A 288 8.14 30.77 -42.02
C ALA A 288 6.84 31.20 -42.74
N ALA A 289 5.88 30.28 -42.89
CA ALA A 289 4.57 30.57 -43.48
C ALA A 289 3.79 31.60 -42.65
N LEU A 290 4.01 31.61 -41.34
CA LEU A 290 3.43 32.56 -40.39
C LEU A 290 4.27 33.82 -40.18
N GLN A 291 5.34 34.01 -40.95
CA GLN A 291 6.25 35.16 -40.84
C GLN A 291 6.78 35.34 -39.40
N TYR A 292 7.00 34.22 -38.69
CA TYR A 292 7.46 34.20 -37.30
C TYR A 292 6.57 34.97 -36.31
N LYS A 293 5.30 35.23 -36.64
CA LYS A 293 4.31 35.72 -35.67
C LYS A 293 4.13 34.69 -34.54
N PRO A 294 3.75 35.10 -33.32
CA PRO A 294 3.51 34.16 -32.23
C PRO A 294 2.28 33.28 -32.54
N PHE A 295 2.40 31.99 -32.28
CA PHE A 295 1.32 31.02 -32.33
C PHE A 295 1.61 29.84 -31.40
N TYR A 296 0.54 29.18 -30.99
CA TYR A 296 0.55 27.94 -30.23
C TYR A 296 0.10 26.77 -31.12
N VAL A 297 0.73 25.61 -30.94
CA VAL A 297 0.39 24.37 -31.63
C VAL A 297 0.20 23.27 -30.59
N SER A 298 -0.85 22.49 -30.75
CA SER A 298 -1.08 21.28 -29.99
C SER A 298 -1.57 20.17 -30.91
N ALA A 299 -0.86 19.04 -30.90
CA ALA A 299 -1.34 17.79 -31.47
C ALA A 299 -2.31 17.11 -30.50
N VAL A 300 -3.36 16.54 -31.06
CA VAL A 300 -4.46 15.90 -30.36
C VAL A 300 -4.68 14.54 -31.01
N VAL A 301 -4.82 13.51 -30.17
CA VAL A 301 -5.26 12.19 -30.58
C VAL A 301 -6.77 12.14 -30.41
N ASP A 302 -7.50 11.81 -31.47
CA ASP A 302 -8.95 11.64 -31.38
C ASP A 302 -9.25 10.42 -30.48
N GLU A 303 -10.29 10.49 -29.65
CA GLU A 303 -10.62 9.42 -28.67
C GLU A 303 -10.86 8.04 -29.31
N GLU A 304 -11.33 8.02 -30.57
CA GLU A 304 -11.57 6.78 -31.33
C GLU A 304 -10.28 6.17 -31.89
N GLU A 305 -9.19 6.94 -31.94
CA GLU A 305 -7.91 6.49 -32.47
C GLU A 305 -6.94 6.11 -31.36
N LYS A 306 -6.30 4.95 -31.52
CA LYS A 306 -5.22 4.50 -30.64
C LYS A 306 -3.91 4.65 -31.38
N LEU A 307 -2.96 5.34 -30.76
CA LEU A 307 -1.61 5.36 -31.26
C LEU A 307 -0.90 4.06 -30.85
N HIS A 308 -0.08 3.55 -31.76
CA HIS A 308 0.74 2.35 -31.55
C HIS A 308 2.20 2.75 -31.41
N ILE A 309 2.52 3.47 -30.33
CA ILE A 309 3.87 3.99 -30.08
C ILE A 309 4.56 3.13 -29.02
N SER A 310 5.79 2.73 -29.30
CA SER A 310 6.72 2.17 -28.31
C SER A 310 7.85 3.14 -27.96
N GLN A 311 8.55 2.85 -26.88
CA GLN A 311 9.68 3.64 -26.38
C GLN A 311 10.79 3.88 -27.43
N ASP A 312 11.05 2.90 -28.29
CA ASP A 312 12.09 2.97 -29.32
C ASP A 312 11.69 3.89 -30.49
N GLU A 313 10.46 4.40 -30.51
CA GLU A 313 9.90 5.13 -31.67
C GLU A 313 9.61 6.60 -31.34
N LEU A 314 9.84 6.99 -30.09
CA LEU A 314 9.65 8.35 -29.62
C LEU A 314 10.65 9.33 -30.18
N ASN A 315 11.81 8.95 -30.72
CA ASN A 315 12.75 9.98 -31.19
C ASN A 315 13.71 9.49 -32.27
N HIS A 316 13.92 10.31 -33.29
CA HIS A 316 14.89 10.08 -34.36
C HIS A 316 16.34 10.46 -33.97
N HIS A 317 16.52 11.11 -32.82
CA HIS A 317 17.79 11.62 -32.28
C HIS A 317 18.34 10.82 -31.10
N TYR A 318 17.66 9.77 -30.62
CA TYR A 318 18.22 9.00 -29.51
C TYR A 318 19.52 8.32 -29.93
N GLU A 319 20.59 8.58 -29.16
CA GLU A 319 21.95 8.15 -29.48
C GLU A 319 22.08 6.64 -29.70
N HIS A 320 21.24 5.82 -29.05
CA HIS A 320 21.26 4.37 -29.18
C HIS A 320 20.58 3.84 -30.45
N LEU A 321 19.55 4.53 -30.99
CA LEU A 321 18.96 4.21 -32.29
C LEU A 321 19.85 4.65 -33.45
N SER A 322 20.75 5.61 -33.20
CA SER A 322 21.65 6.16 -34.23
C SER A 322 22.58 5.11 -34.85
N TYR A 323 22.81 3.99 -34.16
CA TYR A 323 23.69 2.91 -34.60
C TYR A 323 22.99 1.70 -35.24
N ASP A 324 21.64 1.63 -35.21
CA ASP A 324 20.85 0.58 -35.87
C ASP A 324 19.98 1.17 -36.99
N PRO A 325 20.45 1.13 -38.25
CA PRO A 325 19.74 1.71 -39.38
C PRO A 325 18.33 1.14 -39.61
N ALA A 326 18.12 -0.15 -39.31
CA ALA A 326 16.84 -0.80 -39.54
C ALA A 326 15.78 -0.31 -38.54
N ARG A 327 16.16 -0.20 -37.26
CA ARG A 327 15.27 0.39 -36.23
C ARG A 327 14.96 1.84 -36.52
N LYS A 328 15.94 2.62 -37.02
CA LYS A 328 15.73 4.02 -37.39
C LYS A 328 14.73 4.17 -38.54
N GLU A 329 14.82 3.32 -39.55
CA GLU A 329 13.87 3.30 -40.67
C GLU A 329 12.46 2.90 -40.21
N GLN A 330 12.35 1.86 -39.38
CA GLN A 330 11.07 1.44 -38.79
C GLN A 330 10.43 2.56 -37.96
N ALA A 331 11.21 3.23 -37.10
CA ALA A 331 10.73 4.37 -36.33
C ALA A 331 10.27 5.51 -37.25
N ALA A 332 11.02 5.83 -38.31
CA ALA A 332 10.61 6.88 -39.25
C ALA A 332 9.28 6.57 -39.95
N LEU A 333 9.09 5.32 -40.41
CA LEU A 333 7.85 4.87 -41.04
C LEU A 333 6.67 4.93 -40.07
N LEU A 334 6.86 4.47 -38.84
CA LEU A 334 5.82 4.53 -37.82
C LEU A 334 5.47 5.98 -37.45
N ARG A 335 6.47 6.86 -37.31
CA ARG A 335 6.24 8.28 -37.05
C ARG A 335 5.42 8.95 -38.16
N LEU A 336 5.60 8.52 -39.41
CA LEU A 336 4.77 8.98 -40.53
C LEU A 336 3.34 8.45 -40.43
N SER A 337 3.16 7.16 -40.16
CA SER A 337 1.83 6.53 -40.07
C SER A 337 1.03 7.01 -38.87
N GLU A 338 1.65 7.08 -37.69
CA GLU A 338 1.01 7.56 -36.46
C GLU A 338 0.83 9.08 -36.49
N GLY A 339 1.75 9.83 -37.13
CA GLY A 339 1.56 11.26 -37.37
C GLY A 339 0.35 11.57 -38.25
N ALA A 340 0.02 10.67 -39.19
CA ALA A 340 -1.15 10.82 -40.08
C ALA A 340 -2.49 10.75 -39.33
N LYS A 341 -2.48 10.22 -38.11
CA LYS A 341 -3.65 10.10 -37.23
C LYS A 341 -3.91 11.36 -36.41
N LEU A 342 -2.90 12.22 -36.27
CA LEU A 342 -2.96 13.39 -35.40
C LEU A 342 -3.81 14.51 -36.00
N HIS A 343 -4.66 15.05 -35.14
CA HIS A 343 -5.33 16.33 -35.36
C HIS A 343 -4.50 17.44 -34.71
N TYR A 344 -4.25 18.54 -35.40
CA TYR A 344 -3.52 19.67 -34.82
C TYR A 344 -4.41 20.89 -34.64
N VAL A 345 -4.34 21.51 -33.47
CA VAL A 345 -4.95 22.80 -33.20
C VAL A 345 -3.85 23.86 -33.22
N ILE A 346 -4.01 24.85 -34.09
CA ILE A 346 -3.11 26.00 -34.20
C ILE A 346 -3.87 27.23 -33.74
N ALA A 347 -3.41 27.86 -32.66
CA ALA A 347 -3.94 29.13 -32.18
C ALA A 347 -2.98 30.26 -32.56
N LEU A 348 -3.44 31.19 -33.40
CA LEU A 348 -2.64 32.36 -33.79
C LEU A 348 -2.61 33.35 -32.63
N GLY A 349 -1.44 33.67 -32.11
CA GLY A 349 -1.24 34.36 -30.82
C GLY A 349 -0.71 33.42 -29.74
N GLY A 350 -1.48 33.21 -28.68
CA GLY A 350 -1.10 32.35 -27.53
C GLY A 350 -2.01 31.14 -27.32
N SER A 351 -1.86 30.49 -26.17
CA SER A 351 -2.59 29.23 -25.85
C SER A 351 -3.98 29.48 -25.25
N SER A 352 -4.22 30.66 -24.70
CA SER A 352 -5.53 31.08 -24.19
C SER A 352 -6.28 31.90 -25.23
N VAL A 353 -7.63 31.85 -25.18
CA VAL A 353 -8.48 32.61 -26.08
C VAL A 353 -8.16 34.11 -26.00
N ASP A 354 -7.81 34.61 -24.82
CA ASP A 354 -7.47 36.02 -24.62
C ASP A 354 -6.23 36.47 -25.40
N GLU A 355 -5.28 35.57 -25.59
CA GLU A 355 -4.02 35.81 -26.30
C GLU A 355 -4.14 35.65 -27.83
N PHE A 356 -5.31 35.27 -28.36
CA PHE A 356 -5.47 35.08 -29.79
C PHE A 356 -5.31 36.41 -30.55
N SER A 357 -4.63 36.35 -31.69
CA SER A 357 -4.47 37.48 -32.60
C SER A 357 -5.78 37.76 -33.33
N ALA A 358 -6.17 39.03 -33.40
CA ALA A 358 -7.31 39.46 -34.19
C ALA A 358 -6.95 39.48 -35.69
N MET A 359 -7.83 38.92 -36.53
CA MET A 359 -7.68 38.97 -37.99
C MET A 359 -9.03 38.86 -38.69
N SER A 360 -9.09 39.30 -39.95
CA SER A 360 -10.29 39.12 -40.77
C SER A 360 -10.45 37.67 -41.23
N LYS A 361 -11.66 37.31 -41.68
CA LYS A 361 -11.93 35.98 -42.25
C LYS A 361 -11.02 35.67 -43.45
N GLU A 362 -10.78 36.65 -44.31
CA GLU A 362 -9.91 36.52 -45.48
C GLU A 362 -8.45 36.30 -45.08
N GLN A 363 -7.98 37.00 -44.03
CA GLN A 363 -6.64 36.82 -43.48
C GLN A 363 -6.46 35.42 -42.87
N LEU A 364 -7.47 34.92 -42.14
CA LEU A 364 -7.44 33.57 -41.59
C LEU A 364 -7.35 32.51 -42.69
N VAL A 365 -8.16 32.63 -43.74
CA VAL A 365 -8.16 31.68 -44.86
C VAL A 365 -6.85 31.74 -45.65
N SER A 366 -6.34 32.95 -45.92
CA SER A 366 -5.03 33.12 -46.57
C SER A 366 -3.91 32.46 -45.75
N THR A 367 -3.96 32.61 -44.42
CA THR A 367 -3.02 31.96 -43.50
C THR A 367 -3.14 30.44 -43.53
N ALA A 368 -4.36 29.91 -43.51
CA ALA A 368 -4.62 28.48 -43.62
C ALA A 368 -4.12 27.89 -44.95
N ALA A 369 -4.32 28.62 -46.06
CA ALA A 369 -3.84 28.22 -47.38
C ALA A 369 -2.31 28.17 -47.43
N ALA A 370 -1.62 29.18 -46.88
CA ALA A 370 -0.15 29.21 -46.80
C ALA A 370 0.41 28.06 -45.94
N ILE A 371 -0.25 27.74 -44.82
CA ILE A 371 0.09 26.57 -44.00
C ILE A 371 -0.09 25.29 -44.81
N ALA A 372 -1.26 25.09 -45.44
CA ALA A 372 -1.56 23.88 -46.19
C ALA A 372 -0.56 23.64 -47.35
N GLU A 373 -0.19 24.69 -48.08
CA GLU A 373 0.83 24.62 -49.14
C GLU A 373 2.22 24.25 -48.59
N THR A 374 2.62 24.88 -47.48
CA THR A 374 3.89 24.60 -46.80
C THR A 374 3.97 23.13 -46.38
N LEU A 375 2.93 22.63 -45.72
CA LEU A 375 2.88 21.24 -45.25
C LEU A 375 2.85 20.23 -46.40
N LYS A 376 2.15 20.55 -47.50
CA LYS A 376 2.16 19.74 -48.72
C LYS A 376 3.56 19.67 -49.34
N SER A 377 4.28 20.79 -49.38
CA SER A 377 5.65 20.85 -49.93
C SER A 377 6.64 20.05 -49.08
N GLN A 378 6.46 20.04 -47.76
CA GLN A 378 7.31 19.32 -46.80
C GLN A 378 6.87 17.87 -46.57
N GLN A 379 5.80 17.40 -47.24
CA GLN A 379 5.20 16.08 -47.03
C GLN A 379 4.89 15.79 -45.55
N PHE A 380 4.44 16.81 -44.81
CA PHE A 380 4.13 16.67 -43.39
C PHE A 380 2.86 15.82 -43.21
N SER A 381 2.91 14.84 -42.32
CA SER A 381 1.82 13.88 -42.08
C SER A 381 0.86 14.38 -40.99
N TYR A 382 -0.44 14.47 -41.32
CA TYR A 382 -1.49 14.89 -40.39
C TYR A 382 -2.88 14.43 -40.87
N LYS A 383 -3.82 14.26 -39.93
CA LYS A 383 -5.23 13.93 -40.22
C LYS A 383 -6.03 15.17 -40.59
N ARG A 384 -5.94 16.18 -39.73
CA ARG A 384 -6.66 17.46 -39.84
C ARG A 384 -5.88 18.55 -39.12
N ILE A 385 -6.03 19.78 -39.58
CA ILE A 385 -5.59 20.98 -38.87
C ILE A 385 -6.82 21.84 -38.59
N GLU A 386 -6.90 22.40 -37.39
CA GLU A 386 -7.85 23.43 -36.98
C GLU A 386 -7.08 24.70 -36.62
N LEU A 387 -7.24 25.75 -37.43
CA LEU A 387 -6.62 27.05 -37.23
C LEU A 387 -7.61 27.99 -36.55
N LYS A 388 -7.23 28.59 -35.42
CA LYS A 388 -8.04 29.47 -34.58
C LYS A 388 -7.44 30.86 -34.49
N ALA A 389 -8.31 31.87 -34.54
CA ALA A 389 -7.97 33.27 -34.32
C ALA A 389 -9.16 34.05 -33.75
N LYS A 390 -8.92 35.24 -33.22
CA LYS A 390 -10.00 36.17 -32.87
C LYS A 390 -10.53 36.84 -34.12
N LEU A 391 -11.85 36.98 -34.20
CA LEU A 391 -12.50 37.89 -35.15
C LEU A 391 -12.68 39.26 -34.49
N ASP A 392 -13.14 39.28 -33.25
CA ASP A 392 -13.30 40.47 -32.42
C ASP A 392 -13.07 40.12 -30.93
N SER A 393 -13.38 41.05 -30.00
CA SER A 393 -13.18 40.85 -28.55
C SER A 393 -14.03 39.72 -27.94
N SER A 394 -15.15 39.37 -28.59
CA SER A 394 -16.16 38.41 -28.10
C SER A 394 -16.27 37.15 -28.97
N THR A 395 -15.63 37.11 -30.14
CA THR A 395 -15.83 36.06 -31.14
C THR A 395 -14.50 35.44 -31.57
N VAL A 396 -14.43 34.10 -31.50
CA VAL A 396 -13.37 33.29 -32.10
C VAL A 396 -13.85 32.74 -33.43
N GLN A 397 -12.97 32.72 -34.41
CA GLN A 397 -13.18 32.05 -35.69
C GLN A 397 -12.20 30.88 -35.84
N SER A 398 -12.66 29.82 -36.50
CA SER A 398 -11.82 28.68 -36.84
C SER A 398 -12.03 28.24 -38.28
N VAL A 399 -10.97 27.73 -38.88
CA VAL A 399 -11.04 27.02 -40.16
C VAL A 399 -10.32 25.69 -40.01
N SER A 400 -10.95 24.61 -40.47
CA SER A 400 -10.35 23.27 -40.44
C SER A 400 -10.04 22.81 -41.86
N PHE A 401 -8.96 22.06 -42.04
CA PHE A 401 -8.61 21.47 -43.33
C PHE A 401 -7.88 20.14 -43.17
N THR A 402 -7.95 19.33 -44.23
CA THR A 402 -7.28 18.03 -44.38
C THR A 402 -6.27 18.10 -45.53
N PRO A 403 -5.39 17.08 -45.70
CA PRO A 403 -4.42 17.05 -46.80
C PRO A 403 -5.03 17.23 -48.21
N ASP A 404 -6.28 16.81 -48.40
CA ASP A 404 -7.01 16.87 -49.68
C ASP A 404 -7.88 18.13 -49.85
N THR A 405 -7.89 19.03 -48.86
CA THR A 405 -8.74 20.23 -48.92
C THR A 405 -8.19 21.23 -49.94
N SER A 406 -9.01 21.61 -50.93
CA SER A 406 -8.66 22.64 -51.91
C SER A 406 -8.80 24.05 -51.31
N GLN A 407 -8.00 25.01 -51.81
CA GLN A 407 -8.05 26.41 -51.34
C GLN A 407 -9.45 27.03 -51.45
N GLU A 408 -10.20 26.70 -52.51
CA GLU A 408 -11.56 27.19 -52.75
C GLU A 408 -12.55 26.76 -51.65
N LYS A 409 -12.35 25.59 -51.03
CA LYS A 409 -13.24 25.05 -49.98
C LYS A 409 -12.97 25.62 -48.58
N LEU A 410 -11.84 26.30 -48.37
CA LEU A 410 -11.47 26.83 -47.05
C LEU A 410 -12.41 27.96 -46.59
N LEU A 411 -12.91 28.79 -47.51
CA LEU A 411 -13.83 29.90 -47.19
C LEU A 411 -15.19 29.42 -46.66
N GLU A 412 -15.65 28.27 -47.15
CA GLU A 412 -16.92 27.64 -46.78
C GLU A 412 -16.85 26.92 -45.42
N GLN A 413 -15.62 26.61 -44.95
CA GLN A 413 -15.36 25.85 -43.72
C GLN A 413 -15.06 26.75 -42.50
N VAL A 414 -15.17 28.08 -42.64
CA VAL A 414 -14.96 29.00 -41.52
C VAL A 414 -16.17 28.98 -40.59
N LEU A 415 -15.93 28.62 -39.33
CA LEU A 415 -16.91 28.65 -38.24
C LEU A 415 -16.60 29.80 -37.29
N THR A 416 -17.63 30.38 -36.69
CA THR A 416 -17.51 31.41 -35.64
C THR A 416 -18.18 30.94 -34.35
N PHE A 417 -17.54 31.26 -33.22
CA PHE A 417 -17.97 30.88 -31.89
C PHE A 417 -17.92 32.09 -30.97
N ASP A 418 -19.00 32.30 -30.24
CA ASP A 418 -19.15 33.35 -29.23
C ASP A 418 -18.51 32.88 -27.92
N ILE A 419 -17.58 33.66 -27.38
CA ILE A 419 -16.80 33.34 -26.17
C ILE A 419 -17.73 33.31 -24.95
N ASP A 420 -18.75 34.17 -24.90
CA ASP A 420 -19.62 34.37 -23.74
C ASP A 420 -20.76 33.33 -23.64
N LYS A 421 -20.93 32.47 -24.65
CA LYS A 421 -21.99 31.44 -24.68
C LYS A 421 -21.59 30.06 -24.14
N LYS A 422 -20.39 29.90 -23.58
CA LYS A 422 -19.90 28.63 -23.01
C LYS A 422 -19.86 28.61 -21.46
N GLU A 423 -21.01 28.85 -20.81
CA GLU A 423 -21.26 28.41 -19.42
C GLU A 423 -22.69 27.83 -19.26
N GLY A 424 -23.11 26.98 -20.19
CA GLY A 424 -24.44 26.37 -20.14
C GLY A 424 -24.50 25.02 -20.81
N LYS A 425 -23.81 24.02 -20.24
CA LYS A 425 -24.18 22.61 -20.35
C LYS A 425 -23.50 21.78 -19.27
#